data_AF-A0AB73VX38-F1
#
_entry.id   AF-A0AB73VX38-F1
#
_cell.length_a   1.000
_cell.length_b   1.000
_cell.length_c   1.000
_cell.angle_alpha   90.00
_cell.angle_beta   90.00
_cell.angle_gamma   90.00
#
_symmetry.space_group_name_H-M   'P 1'
#
loop_
_entity.id
_entity.type
_entity.pdbx_description
1 polymer ?
#
loop_
_entity_poly.entity_id
_entity_poly.type
_entity_poly.pdbx_seq_one_letter_code
_entity_poly.pdbx_strand_id
1 'polypeptide(L)' 'MTLDATAVQPEPPAEDSELSICCEVTFRHGTLRLNGTVSEKLLTLLIQELKR' A
#
# COMPACT_ATOMS: atom_id res chain seq x y z
N MET A 1 -7.91 -40.12 -25.99
CA MET A 1 -8.57 -38.94 -25.41
C MET A 1 -7.70 -38.47 -24.26
N THR A 2 -6.77 -37.57 -24.54
CA THR A 2 -5.86 -36.99 -23.54
C THR A 2 -6.46 -35.66 -23.11
N LEU A 3 -6.79 -35.56 -21.83
CA LEU A 3 -7.44 -34.40 -21.22
C LEU A 3 -6.34 -33.37 -20.91
N ASP A 4 -6.22 -32.34 -21.74
CA ASP A 4 -5.32 -31.21 -21.51
C ASP A 4 -5.87 -30.35 -20.37
N ALA A 5 -5.36 -30.56 -19.16
CA ALA A 5 -5.63 -29.71 -18.01
C ALA A 5 -4.67 -28.53 -18.06
N THR A 6 -5.10 -27.43 -18.70
CA THR A 6 -4.45 -26.12 -18.55
C THR A 6 -4.52 -25.74 -17.07
N ALA A 7 -3.41 -25.90 -16.35
CA ALA A 7 -3.25 -25.40 -15.00
C ALA A 7 -3.15 -23.87 -15.07
N VAL A 8 -4.29 -23.20 -14.92
CA VAL A 8 -4.35 -21.76 -14.69
C VAL A 8 -3.62 -21.50 -13.37
N GLN A 9 -2.42 -20.92 -13.44
CA GLN A 9 -1.72 -20.43 -12.26
C GLN A 9 -2.66 -19.45 -11.55
N PRO A 10 -2.95 -19.62 -10.25
CA PRO A 10 -3.60 -18.57 -9.49
C PRO A 10 -2.66 -17.36 -9.51
N GLU A 11 -3.14 -16.24 -10.03
CA GLU A 11 -2.44 -14.96 -9.82
C GLU A 11 -2.21 -14.81 -8.31
N PRO A 12 -0.99 -14.44 -7.88
CA PRO A 12 -0.73 -14.24 -6.47
C PRO A 12 -1.78 -13.25 -5.95
N PRO A 13 -2.43 -13.53 -4.81
CA PRO A 13 -3.33 -12.55 -4.20
C PRO A 13 -2.53 -11.27 -4.10
N ALA A 14 -3.07 -10.17 -4.63
CA ALA A 14 -2.41 -8.86 -4.57
C ALA A 14 -1.96 -8.69 -3.11
N GLU A 15 -0.65 -8.82 -2.88
CA GLU A 15 -0.09 -8.68 -1.56
C GLU A 15 -0.48 -7.26 -1.17
N ASP A 16 -1.44 -7.13 -0.26
CA ASP A 16 -1.78 -5.86 0.36
C ASP A 16 -0.45 -5.38 0.92
N SER A 17 0.22 -4.51 0.15
CA SER A 17 1.62 -4.16 0.37
C SER A 17 1.61 -3.22 1.55
N GLU A 18 1.54 -3.87 2.70
CA GLU A 18 1.51 -3.32 4.03
C GLU A 18 2.90 -2.77 4.31
N LEU A 19 3.04 -1.45 4.15
CA LEU A 19 4.28 -0.73 4.34
C LEU A 19 4.43 -0.39 5.82
N SER A 20 5.36 -1.05 6.50
CA SER A 20 5.78 -0.60 7.84
C SER A 20 6.60 0.68 7.68
N ILE A 21 6.03 1.82 8.06
CA ILE A 21 6.71 3.11 7.98
C ILE A 21 6.74 3.82 9.34
N CYS A 22 7.82 4.57 9.55
CA CYS A 22 7.85 5.64 10.53
C CYS A 22 8.11 6.93 9.76
N CYS A 23 7.09 7.77 9.64
CA CYS A 23 7.15 9.03 8.90
C CYS A 23 6.63 10.16 9.79
N GLU A 24 7.30 11.30 9.75
CA GLU A 24 6.88 12.50 10.45
C GLU A 24 6.87 13.66 9.46
N VAL A 25 5.72 14.31 9.32
CA VAL A 25 5.53 15.46 8.45
C VAL A 25 5.23 16.67 9.31
N THR A 26 6.11 17.68 9.24
CA THR A 26 5.96 18.92 10.00
C THR A 26 5.31 19.98 9.13
N PHE A 27 4.23 20.59 9.64
CA PHE A 27 3.52 21.72 9.07
C PHE A 27 3.74 22.96 9.92
N ARG A 28 3.40 24.14 9.40
CA ARG A 28 3.50 25.40 10.15
C ARG A 28 2.75 25.39 11.48
N HIS A 29 1.69 24.58 11.60
CA HIS A 29 0.79 24.59 12.76
C HIS A 29 0.71 23.23 13.47
N GLY A 30 1.62 22.30 13.20
CA GLY A 30 1.59 20.99 13.85
C GLY A 30 2.35 19.92 13.07
N THR A 31 2.29 18.68 13.56
CA THR A 31 3.05 17.55 13.03
C THR A 31 2.13 16.35 12.85
N LEU A 32 2.20 15.69 11.70
CA LEU A 32 1.56 14.40 11.42
C LEU A 32 2.60 13.30 11.56
N ARG A 33 2.41 12.38 12.51
CA ARG A 33 3.27 11.21 12.68
C ARG A 33 2.55 9.94 12.27
N LEU A 34 3.13 9.20 11.32
CA LEU A 34 2.69 7.87 10.89
C LEU A 34 3.66 6.86 11.50
N ASN A 35 3.15 5.90 12.25
CA ASN A 35 3.94 4.84 12.86
C ASN A 35 3.19 3.52 12.74
N GLY A 36 3.89 2.52 12.20
CA GLY A 36 3.36 1.18 12.02
C GLY A 36 3.03 0.92 10.56
N THR A 37 2.17 -0.06 10.35
CA THR A 37 1.81 -0.52 9.02
C THR A 37 0.77 0.38 8.39
N VAL A 38 1.05 0.86 7.18
CA VAL A 38 0.11 1.61 6.34
C VAL A 38 -0.04 0.89 5.00
N SER A 39 -1.26 0.89 4.45
CA SER A 39 -1.46 0.39 3.09
C SER A 39 -0.89 1.38 2.08
N GLU A 40 -0.40 0.87 0.95
CA GLU A 40 0.07 1.69 -0.17
C GLU A 40 -0.98 2.70 -0.65
N LYS A 41 -2.26 2.27 -0.65
CA LYS A 41 -3.39 3.12 -1.00
C LYS A 41 -3.53 4.31 -0.05
N LEU A 42 -3.44 4.07 1.26
CA LEU A 42 -3.50 5.13 2.26
C LEU A 42 -2.32 6.09 2.10
N LEU A 43 -1.10 5.57 1.93
CA LEU A 43 0.09 6.39 1.74
C LEU A 43 -0.02 7.28 0.49
N THR A 44 -0.53 6.75 -0.61
CA THR A 44 -0.75 7.50 -1.85
C THR A 44 -1.73 8.65 -1.65
N LEU A 45 -2.87 8.39 -1.00
CA LEU A 45 -3.88 9.43 -0.71
C LEU A 45 -3.31 10.53 0.20
N LEU A 46 -2.54 10.15 1.21
CA LEU A 46 -1.88 11.12 2.08
C LEU A 46 -0.94 12.03 1.28
N ILE A 47 -0.07 11.47 0.43
CA ILE A 47 0.85 12.26 -0.40
C ILE A 47 0.08 13.23 -1.32
N GLN A 48 -1.05 12.81 -1.89
CA GLN A 48 -1.87 13.68 -2.74
C GLN A 48 -2.46 14.86 -1.97
N GLU A 49 -3.04 14.63 -0.79
CA GLU A 49 -3.60 15.69 0.04
C GLU A 49 -2.52 16.65 0.55
N LEU A 50 -1.32 16.14 0.86
CA LEU A 50 -0.20 16.99 1.30
C LEU A 50 0.38 17.87 0.19
N LYS A 51 0.19 17.51 -1.08
CA LYS A 51 0.63 18.28 -2.24
C LYS A 51 -0.35 19.38 -2.64
N ARG A 52 -1.56 19.38 -2.11
CA ARG A 52 -2.62 20.34 -2.43
C ARG A 52 -2.39 21.69 -1.74
#